data_AF-A0A0M4G8U1-F1
#
_entry.id   AF-A0A0M4G8U1-F1
#
_cell.length_a   1.000
_cell.length_b   1.000
_cell.length_c   1.000
_cell.angle_alpha   90.00
_cell.angle_beta   90.00
_cell.angle_gamma   90.00
#
_symmetry.space_group_name_H-M   'P 1'
#
loop_
_entity.id
_entity.type
_entity.pdbx_description
1 polymer ?
#
loop_
_entity_poly.entity_id
_entity_poly.type
_entity_poly.pdbx_seq_one_letter_code
_entity_poly.pdbx_strand_id
1 'polypeptide(L)'
;MSKLQMKYKIHKRVSQNVDKEYDIVFDKCTPIINGVPQNDLQLLMRYTKNGRTVNNAPAFNEMDMIKTIIKLFDSELISPEAKKTLKQGILKGMI
;
A
#
# COMPACT_ATOMS: atom_id res chain seq x y z
N MET A 1 24.92 15.28 7.01
CA MET A 1 23.52 15.33 6.53
C MET A 1 22.62 14.86 7.66
N SER A 2 21.66 15.67 8.12
CA SER A 2 20.68 15.17 9.09
C SER A 2 19.79 14.14 8.39
N LYS A 3 19.53 13.02 9.06
CA LYS A 3 18.69 11.95 8.52
C LYS A 3 17.24 12.45 8.51
N LEU A 4 16.64 12.53 7.32
CA LEU A 4 15.22 12.86 7.16
C LEU A 4 14.38 11.93 8.05
N GLN A 5 13.62 12.50 8.99
CA GLN A 5 12.73 11.72 9.85
C GLN A 5 11.34 11.69 9.20
N MET A 6 10.95 10.52 8.70
CA MET A 6 9.65 10.32 8.07
C MET A 6 8.79 9.41 8.94
N LYS A 7 7.57 9.86 9.24
CA LYS A 7 6.52 9.10 9.92
C LYS A 7 5.23 9.18 9.09
N TYR A 8 4.25 8.36 9.44
CA TYR A 8 2.97 8.33 8.75
C TYR A 8 1.83 8.27 9.77
N LYS A 9 0.85 9.15 9.64
CA LYS A 9 -0.44 9.01 10.32
C LYS A 9 -1.37 8.17 9.44
N ILE A 10 -1.71 6.97 9.90
CA ILE A 10 -2.56 6.03 9.16
C ILE A 10 -4.02 6.40 9.38
N HIS A 11 -4.82 6.40 8.30
CA HIS A 11 -6.25 6.71 8.34
C HIS A 11 -7.12 5.50 8.00
N LYS A 12 -6.73 4.73 6.99
CA LYS A 12 -7.40 3.48 6.58
C LYS A 12 -6.36 2.47 6.12
N ARG A 13 -6.70 1.19 6.24
CA ARG A 13 -5.83 0.06 5.91
C ARG A 13 -6.58 -1.02 5.15
N VAL A 14 -5.91 -1.58 4.15
CA VAL A 14 -6.21 -2.89 3.57
C VAL A 14 -5.02 -3.80 3.88
N SER A 15 -5.29 -4.98 4.43
CA SER A 15 -4.28 -6.01 4.67
C SER A 15 -4.70 -7.29 3.98
N GLN A 16 -3.76 -7.98 3.35
CA GLN A 16 -3.94 -9.32 2.83
C GLN A 16 -2.89 -10.22 3.46
N ASN A 17 -3.37 -11.24 4.17
CA ASN A 17 -2.51 -12.31 4.65
C ASN A 17 -1.98 -13.13 3.48
N VAL A 18 -0.67 -13.33 3.46
CA VAL A 18 0.04 -14.04 2.38
C VAL A 18 0.77 -15.28 2.89
N ASP A 19 1.01 -15.37 4.20
CA ASP A 19 1.41 -16.61 4.90
C ASP A 19 1.10 -16.48 6.40
N LYS A 20 1.36 -17.52 7.20
CA LYS A 20 1.12 -17.59 8.64
C LYS A 20 1.57 -16.37 9.43
N GLU A 21 2.67 -15.73 9.01
CA GLU A 21 3.29 -14.62 9.74
C GLU A 21 3.24 -13.29 8.99
N TYR A 22 2.95 -13.29 7.68
CA TYR A 22 3.16 -12.12 6.81
C TYR A 22 1.87 -11.62 6.17
N ASP A 23 1.75 -10.30 6.11
CA ASP A 23 0.74 -9.60 5.32
C ASP A 23 1.37 -8.60 4.36
N ILE A 24 0.74 -8.41 3.20
CA ILE A 24 0.92 -7.24 2.33
C ILE A 24 -0.14 -6.21 2.70
N VAL A 25 0.30 -4.98 2.97
CA VAL A 25 -0.54 -3.92 3.54
C VAL A 25 -0.50 -2.68 2.67
N PHE A 26 -1.67 -2.09 2.41
CA PHE A 26 -1.83 -0.75 1.86
C PHE A 26 -2.44 0.17 2.90
N ASP A 27 -1.75 1.26 3.21
CA ASP A 27 -2.20 2.28 4.15
C ASP A 27 -2.49 3.59 3.42
N LYS A 28 -3.68 4.13 3.61
CA LYS A 28 -3.98 5.53 3.30
C LYS A 28 -3.50 6.37 4.47
N CYS A 29 -2.54 7.24 4.24
CA CYS A 29 -1.85 7.94 5.32
C CYS A 29 -1.47 9.38 4.95
N THR A 30 -1.26 10.19 5.97
CA THR A 30 -0.61 11.50 5.85
C THR A 30 0.86 11.37 6.27
N PRO A 31 1.82 11.70 5.39
CA PRO A 31 3.23 11.77 5.76
C PRO A 31 3.48 12.87 6.79
N ILE A 32 4.41 12.63 7.71
CA ILE A 32 4.94 13.61 8.66
C ILE A 32 6.45 13.65 8.44
N ILE A 33 6.95 14.75 7.90
CA ILE A 33 8.35 14.91 7.52
C ILE A 33 8.97 15.92 8.49
N ASN A 34 10.00 15.50 9.22
CA ASN A 34 10.68 16.31 10.25
C ASN A 34 9.68 16.96 11.24
N GLY A 35 8.64 16.22 11.63
CA GLY A 35 7.60 16.68 12.55
C GLY A 35 6.44 17.44 11.91
N VAL A 36 6.51 17.78 10.62
CA VAL A 36 5.47 18.56 9.92
C VAL A 36 4.54 17.63 9.12
N PRO A 37 3.23 17.58 9.45
CA PRO A 37 2.25 16.88 8.62
C PRO A 37 2.16 17.50 7.23
N GLN A 38 2.16 16.64 6.21
CA GLN A 38 1.94 17.05 4.84
C GLN A 38 0.44 17.11 4.54
N ASN A 39 0.03 17.91 3.56
CA ASN A 39 -1.40 18.10 3.26
C ASN A 39 -2.00 16.95 2.44
N ASP A 40 -1.17 16.29 1.63
CA ASP A 40 -1.64 15.27 0.69
C ASP A 40 -1.77 13.90 1.35
N LEU A 41 -2.91 13.25 1.09
CA LEU A 41 -3.09 11.85 1.40
C LEU A 41 -2.28 11.01 0.43
N GLN A 42 -1.46 10.12 0.97
CA GLN A 42 -0.66 9.17 0.20
C GLN A 42 -1.14 7.75 0.44
N LEU A 43 -0.81 6.87 -0.50
CA LEU A 43 -0.98 5.44 -0.37
C LEU A 43 0.39 4.80 -0.18
N LEU A 44 0.57 4.08 0.91
CA LEU A 44 1.83 3.44 1.28
C LEU A 44 1.66 1.91 1.26
N MET A 45 2.43 1.23 0.42
CA MET A 45 2.55 -0.23 0.44
C MET A 45 3.65 -0.66 1.42
N ARG A 46 3.36 -1.64 2.27
CA ARG A 46 4.30 -2.20 3.24
C ARG A 46 4.09 -3.69 3.42
N TYR A 47 5.08 -4.33 4.01
CA TYR A 47 4.97 -5.67 4.53
C TYR A 47 4.91 -5.63 6.04
N THR A 48 4.07 -6.47 6.64
CA THR A 48 4.06 -6.67 8.08
C THR A 48 4.30 -8.11 8.45
N LYS A 49 5.12 -8.34 9.47
CA LYS A 49 5.27 -9.63 10.13
C LYS A 49 4.60 -9.57 11.50
N ASN A 50 3.61 -10.41 11.77
CA ASN A 50 2.84 -10.41 13.02
C ASN A 50 2.37 -8.99 13.43
N GLY A 51 1.84 -8.23 12.46
CA GLY A 51 1.34 -6.87 12.65
C GLY A 51 2.41 -5.75 12.72
N ARG A 52 3.70 -6.07 12.64
CA ARG A 52 4.80 -5.08 12.68
C ARG A 52 5.42 -4.87 11.31
N THR A 53 5.63 -3.62 10.90
CA THR A 53 6.27 -3.30 9.61
C THR A 53 7.70 -3.86 9.55
N VAL A 54 8.04 -4.48 8.42
CA VAL A 54 9.39 -4.97 8.13
C VAL A 54 9.89 -4.40 6.80
N ASN A 55 11.18 -4.09 6.74
CA ASN A 55 11.79 -3.50 5.52
C ASN A 55 12.32 -4.58 4.56
N ASN A 56 12.71 -5.75 5.07
CA ASN A 56 13.30 -6.84 4.30
C ASN A 56 12.38 -8.07 4.36
N ALA A 57 11.17 -7.94 3.79
CA ALA A 57 10.28 -9.07 3.66
C ALA A 57 10.82 -10.08 2.62
N PRO A 58 10.48 -11.38 2.72
CA PRO A 58 10.75 -12.32 1.64
C PRO A 58 10.02 -11.90 0.35
N ALA A 59 10.48 -12.42 -0.79
CA ALA A 59 9.69 -12.32 -2.02
C ALA A 59 8.39 -13.12 -1.86
N PHE A 60 7.27 -12.54 -2.25
CA PHE A 60 5.95 -13.19 -2.19
C PHE A 60 5.56 -13.79 -3.53
N ASN A 61 4.67 -14.78 -3.50
CA ASN A 61 4.11 -15.38 -4.71
C ASN A 61 3.35 -14.31 -5.51
N GLU A 62 3.49 -14.36 -6.83
CA GLU A 62 2.79 -13.45 -7.75
C GLU A 62 1.28 -13.42 -7.50
N MET A 63 0.66 -14.58 -7.30
CA MET A 63 -0.78 -14.68 -7.05
C MET A 63 -1.22 -13.97 -5.77
N ASP A 64 -0.37 -13.95 -4.75
CA ASP A 64 -0.68 -13.25 -3.50
C ASP A 64 -0.57 -11.73 -3.67
N MET A 65 0.38 -11.28 -4.50
CA MET A 65 0.44 -9.88 -4.91
C MET A 65 -0.82 -9.48 -5.70
N ILE A 66 -1.25 -10.28 -6.67
CA ILE A 66 -2.44 -10.01 -7.48
C ILE A 66 -3.70 -9.99 -6.61
N LYS A 67 -3.90 -10.96 -5.70
CA LYS A 67 -5.03 -10.96 -4.74
C LYS A 67 -5.04 -9.69 -3.89
N THR A 68 -3.87 -9.23 -3.46
CA THR A 68 -3.76 -7.99 -2.68
C THR A 68 -4.16 -6.76 -3.52
N ILE A 69 -3.75 -6.71 -4.79
CA ILE A 69 -4.11 -5.63 -5.72
C ILE A 69 -5.62 -5.62 -5.97
N ILE A 70 -6.25 -6.78 -6.18
CA ILE A 70 -7.71 -6.90 -6.32
C ILE A 70 -8.41 -6.39 -5.05
N LYS A 71 -7.95 -6.81 -3.88
CA LYS A 71 -8.50 -6.34 -2.60
C LYS A 71 -8.36 -4.83 -2.41
N LEU A 72 -7.21 -4.25 -2.81
CA LEU A 72 -7.03 -2.81 -2.83
C LEU A 72 -8.00 -2.15 -3.81
N PHE A 73 -8.20 -2.75 -4.98
CA PHE A 73 -9.08 -2.23 -6.01
C PHE A 73 -10.55 -2.16 -5.57
N ASP A 74 -11.01 -3.15 -4.85
CA ASP A 74 -12.38 -3.19 -4.32
C ASP A 74 -12.56 -2.27 -3.10
N SER A 75 -11.47 -1.81 -2.49
CA SER A 75 -11.52 -0.92 -1.32
C SER A 75 -11.83 0.54 -1.67
N GLU A 76 -12.11 1.33 -0.63
CA GLU A 76 -12.25 2.79 -0.71
C GLU A 76 -10.90 3.53 -0.61
N LEU A 77 -9.76 2.82 -0.48
CA LEU A 77 -8.47 3.48 -0.27
C LEU A 77 -8.00 4.21 -1.52
N ILE A 78 -8.22 3.60 -2.70
CA ILE A 78 -7.90 4.21 -3.99
C ILE A 78 -9.07 5.00 -4.53
N SER A 79 -8.77 6.12 -5.19
CA SER A 79 -9.80 7.01 -5.72
C SER A 79 -10.50 6.40 -6.95
N PRO A 80 -11.71 6.88 -7.30
CA PRO A 80 -12.38 6.48 -8.54
C PRO A 80 -11.52 6.69 -9.79
N GLU A 81 -10.71 7.76 -9.82
CA GLU A 81 -9.80 8.08 -10.92
C GLU A 81 -8.68 7.04 -11.02
N ALA A 82 -8.09 6.64 -9.89
CA ALA A 82 -7.08 5.58 -9.87
C ALA A 82 -7.65 4.23 -10.34
N LYS A 83 -8.88 3.89 -9.93
CA LYS A 83 -9.60 2.70 -10.43
C LYS A 83 -9.80 2.76 -11.94
N LYS A 84 -10.21 3.92 -12.47
CA LYS A 84 -10.39 4.15 -13.91
C LYS A 84 -9.06 3.97 -14.66
N THR A 85 -7.97 4.54 -14.17
CA THR A 85 -6.63 4.39 -14.76
C THR A 85 -6.21 2.92 -14.81
N LEU A 86 -6.41 2.16 -13.74
CA LEU A 86 -6.09 0.73 -13.73
C LEU A 86 -6.91 -0.04 -14.76
N LYS A 87 -8.23 0.17 -14.81
CA LYS A 87 -9.11 -0.47 -15.80
C LYS A 87 -8.66 -0.17 -17.24
N GLN A 88 -8.30 1.09 -17.52
CA GLN A 88 -7.78 1.48 -18.83
C GLN A 88 -6.44 0.81 -19.15
N GLY A 89 -5.54 0.68 -18.17
CA GLY A 89 -4.27 -0.01 -18.34
C GLY A 89 -4.45 -1.48 -18.74
N ILE A 90 -5.37 -2.18 -18.08
CA ILE A 90 -5.71 -3.58 -18.40
C ILE A 90 -6.28 -3.67 -19.82
N LEU A 91 -7.24 -2.81 -20.18
CA LEU A 91 -7.88 -2.84 -21.50
C LEU A 91 -6.94 -2.43 -22.65
N LYS A 92 -6.02 -1.48 -22.41
CA LYS A 92 -5.04 -1.03 -23.41
C LYS A 92 -3.89 -2.02 -23.60
N GLY A 93 -3.58 -2.82 -22.59
CA GLY A 93 -2.57 -3.88 -22.65
C GLY A 93 -3.04 -5.17 -23.30
N MET A 94 -4.33 -5.29 -23.66
CA MET A 94 -4.86 -6.35 -24.51
C MET A 94 -4.61 -6.01 -25.99
N ILE A 95 -3.37 -6.20 -26.45
CA ILE A 95 -3.01 -6.32 -27.87
C ILE A 95 -2.46 -7.73 -28.07
#